data_AF-A0A7V2NLQ9-F1
#
_entry.id   AF-A0A7V2NLQ9-F1
#
_cell.length_a   1.000
_cell.length_b   1.000
_cell.length_c   1.000
_cell.angle_alpha   90.00
_cell.angle_beta   90.00
_cell.angle_gamma   90.00
#
_symmetry.space_group_name_H-M   'P 1'
#
loop_
_entity.id
_entity.type
_entity.pdbx_description
1 polymer ?
#
loop_
_entity_poly.entity_id
_entity_poly.type
_entity_poly.pdbx_seq_one_letter_code
_entity_poly.pdbx_strand_id
1 'polypeptide(L)'
;MNYREIVQDVIMEHKNSPIDIFGIGAATGEYQYLSSLEESYIRTIRDIDNLWEKRSANRSILEIGSFLGIVSISLKKIGYNVNALDIPEFYQSPSLRSLYE
;
A
#
# COMPACT_ATOMS: atom_id res chain seq x y z
N MET A 1 10.32 15.35 2.86
CA MET A 1 9.13 14.46 2.87
C MET A 1 9.19 13.63 4.14
N ASN A 2 8.08 13.45 4.87
CA ASN A 2 8.05 12.55 6.02
C ASN A 2 7.50 11.18 5.60
N TYR A 3 8.36 10.29 5.10
CA TYR A 3 7.93 8.98 4.60
C TYR A 3 7.32 8.10 5.69
N ARG A 4 7.81 8.22 6.92
CA ARG A 4 7.31 7.45 8.07
C ARG A 4 5.87 7.79 8.36
N GLU A 5 5.56 9.08 8.49
CA GLU A 5 4.20 9.57 8.74
C GLU A 5 3.22 9.07 7.67
N ILE A 6 3.59 9.18 6.38
CA ILE A 6 2.76 8.68 5.29
C ILE A 6 2.50 7.17 5.41
N VAL A 7 3.53 6.37 5.64
CA VAL A 7 3.39 4.91 5.75
C VAL A 7 2.56 4.53 6.99
N GLN A 8 2.81 5.18 8.13
CA GLN A 8 2.06 4.94 9.36
C GLN A 8 0.59 5.29 9.21
N ASP A 9 0.27 6.38 8.52
CA ASP A 9 -1.12 6.75 8.21
C ASP A 9 -1.83 5.64 7.44
N VAL A 10 -1.21 5.08 6.40
CA VAL A 10 -1.81 3.98 5.62
C VAL A 10 -1.95 2.72 6.49
N ILE A 11 -0.95 2.35 7.29
CA ILE A 11 -1.04 1.19 8.20
C ILE A 11 -2.17 1.39 9.23
N MET A 12 -2.36 2.62 9.71
CA MET A 12 -3.44 2.95 10.65
C MET A 12 -4.82 2.96 9.99
N GLU A 13 -4.92 3.33 8.72
CA GLU A 13 -6.15 3.16 7.93
C GLU A 13 -6.56 1.68 7.88
N HIS A 14 -5.61 0.76 7.68
CA HIS A 14 -5.89 -0.69 7.76
C HIS A 14 -6.29 -1.17 9.16
N LYS A 15 -5.88 -0.48 10.22
CA LYS A 15 -6.34 -0.80 11.58
C LYS A 15 -7.80 -0.39 11.80
N ASN A 16 -8.16 0.79 11.28
CA ASN A 16 -9.48 1.39 11.46
C ASN A 16 -10.52 0.80 10.50
N SER A 17 -10.07 0.32 9.35
CA SER A 17 -10.88 -0.35 8.32
C SER A 17 -10.18 -1.66 7.92
N PRO A 18 -10.21 -2.66 8.82
CA PRO A 18 -9.53 -3.92 8.62
C PRO A 18 -10.00 -4.64 7.36
N ILE A 19 -9.03 -5.16 6.63
CA ILE A 19 -9.27 -5.99 5.45
C ILE A 19 -9.11 -7.43 5.90
N ASP A 20 -10.23 -8.12 5.95
CA ASP A 20 -10.26 -9.56 6.18
C ASP A 20 -10.13 -10.26 4.83
N ILE A 21 -8.88 -10.61 4.48
CA ILE A 21 -8.55 -11.16 3.17
C ILE A 21 -9.26 -12.50 2.95
N PHE A 22 -9.36 -13.29 4.01
CA PHE A 22 -9.95 -14.64 3.97
C PHE A 22 -11.41 -14.70 4.42
N GLY A 23 -11.98 -13.59 4.91
CA GLY A 23 -13.37 -13.53 5.38
C GLY A 23 -13.62 -14.36 6.65
N ILE A 24 -12.58 -14.62 7.45
CA ILE A 24 -12.64 -15.50 8.64
C ILE A 24 -12.83 -14.73 9.95
N GLY A 25 -13.04 -13.41 9.89
CA GLY A 25 -13.25 -12.53 11.03
C GLY A 25 -11.97 -12.17 11.81
N ALA A 26 -10.79 -12.37 11.21
CA ALA A 26 -9.50 -12.30 11.93
C ALA A 26 -8.49 -11.32 11.30
N ALA A 27 -8.91 -10.10 11.01
CA ALA A 27 -8.08 -9.08 10.36
C ALA A 27 -6.92 -8.51 11.22
N THR A 28 -6.73 -9.03 12.43
CA THR A 28 -5.63 -8.62 13.33
C THR A 28 -4.27 -9.10 12.81
N GLY A 29 -4.23 -10.21 12.08
CA GLY A 29 -3.01 -10.76 11.49
C GLY A 29 -2.44 -9.86 10.40
N GLU A 30 -3.30 -9.29 9.55
CA GLU A 30 -2.96 -8.37 8.47
C GLU A 30 -2.32 -7.11 9.04
N TYR A 31 -2.94 -6.49 10.04
CA TYR A 31 -2.37 -5.30 10.69
C TYR A 31 -0.99 -5.59 11.32
N GLN A 32 -0.85 -6.73 12.01
CA GLN A 32 0.44 -7.13 12.60
C GLN A 32 1.51 -7.37 11.53
N TYR A 33 1.15 -8.05 10.43
CA TYR A 33 2.03 -8.26 9.30
C TYR A 33 2.52 -6.93 8.73
N LEU A 34 1.60 -6.01 8.42
CA LEU A 34 1.93 -4.69 7.90
C LEU A 34 2.83 -3.89 8.86
N SER A 35 2.51 -3.91 10.15
CA SER A 35 3.31 -3.21 11.18
C SER A 35 4.73 -3.77 11.28
N SER A 36 4.90 -5.09 11.14
CA SER A 36 6.22 -5.73 11.19
C SER A 36 7.13 -5.36 10.01
N LEU A 37 6.54 -4.89 8.90
CA LEU A 37 7.23 -4.51 7.67
C LEU A 37 7.37 -2.99 7.47
N GLU A 38 6.97 -2.18 8.46
CA GLU A 38 6.96 -0.71 8.38
C GLU A 38 8.27 -0.12 7.81
N GLU A 39 9.42 -0.51 8.37
CA GLU A 39 10.72 -0.01 7.91
C GLU A 39 11.03 -0.39 6.46
N SER A 40 10.56 -1.56 6.02
CA SER A 40 10.73 -2.00 4.63
C SER A 40 9.89 -1.15 3.68
N TYR A 41 8.65 -0.82 4.05
CA TYR A 41 7.81 0.09 3.27
C TYR A 41 8.42 1.49 3.20
N ILE A 42 8.86 2.05 4.34
CA ILE A 42 9.50 3.37 4.40
C ILE A 42 10.73 3.41 3.47
N ARG A 43 11.58 2.39 3.55
CA ARG A 43 12.77 2.29 2.70
C ARG A 43 12.38 2.24 1.22
N THR A 44 11.46 1.36 0.82
CA THR A 44 11.01 1.23 -0.57
C THR A 44 10.46 2.55 -1.12
N ILE A 45 9.59 3.22 -0.37
CA ILE A 45 9.00 4.50 -0.78
C ILE A 45 10.07 5.58 -0.97
N ARG A 46 10.98 5.70 0.00
CA ARG A 46 12.08 6.66 -0.07
C ARG A 46 12.99 6.37 -1.26
N ASP A 47 13.34 5.11 -1.46
CA ASP A 47 14.24 4.71 -2.54
C ASP A 47 13.59 5.00 -3.90
N ILE A 48 12.29 4.74 -4.06
CA ILE A 48 11.51 5.09 -5.26
C ILE A 48 11.46 6.60 -5.49
N ASP A 49 11.12 7.42 -4.47
CA ASP A 49 11.06 8.89 -4.61
C ASP A 49 12.43 9.46 -5.01
N ASN A 50 13.51 8.83 -4.53
CA ASN A 50 14.89 9.22 -4.83
C ASN A 50 15.40 8.77 -6.21
N LEU A 51 14.70 7.89 -6.95
CA LEU A 51 15.12 7.48 -8.31
C LEU A 51 15.10 8.62 -9.31
N TRP A 52 14.42 9.73 -9.00
CA TRP A 52 14.23 10.82 -9.94
C TRP A 52 14.53 12.17 -9.31
N GLU A 53 15.32 13.00 -10.00
CA GLU A 53 15.69 14.36 -9.54
C GLU A 53 14.49 15.29 -9.35
N LYS A 54 13.40 15.04 -10.09
CA LYS A 54 12.12 15.74 -9.96
C LYS A 54 10.97 14.76 -10.14
N ARG A 55 9.95 14.87 -9.28
CA ARG A 55 8.66 14.22 -9.48
C ARG A 55 8.08 14.70 -10.80
N SER A 56 7.95 13.80 -11.75
CA SER A 56 7.34 14.10 -13.04
C SER A 56 5.91 13.59 -13.00
N ALA A 57 4.94 14.51 -13.16
CA ALA A 57 3.53 14.20 -13.25
C ALA A 57 3.18 13.21 -14.39
N ASN A 58 4.12 12.97 -15.31
CA ASN A 58 3.94 12.07 -16.45
C ASN A 58 4.48 10.65 -16.20
N ARG A 59 4.90 10.31 -14.97
CA ARG A 59 5.40 8.96 -14.65
C ARG A 59 4.32 8.14 -13.97
N SER A 60 4.09 6.95 -14.52
CA SER A 60 3.18 5.95 -13.96
C SER A 60 3.99 4.82 -13.35
N ILE A 61 3.63 4.42 -12.13
CA ILE A 61 4.22 3.29 -11.40
C ILE A 61 3.23 2.13 -11.49
N LEU A 62 3.73 0.93 -11.78
CA LEU A 62 3.00 -0.32 -11.65
C LEU A 62 3.62 -1.13 -10.51
N GLU A 63 2.87 -1.40 -9.46
CA GLU A 63 3.22 -2.37 -8.44
C GLU A 63 2.61 -3.73 -8.79
N ILE A 64 3.42 -4.78 -8.80
CA ILE A 64 3.00 -6.16 -9.01
C ILE A 64 3.16 -6.90 -7.68
N GLY A 65 2.10 -7.54 -7.19
CA GLY A 65 2.06 -8.16 -5.87
C GLY A 65 1.87 -7.13 -4.76
N SER A 66 0.94 -6.18 -4.95
CA SER A 66 0.72 -5.06 -4.03
C SER A 66 0.15 -5.48 -2.67
N PHE A 67 -0.44 -6.67 -2.58
CA PHE A 67 -1.15 -7.22 -1.44
C PHE A 67 -2.18 -6.24 -0.88
N LEU A 68 -1.93 -5.68 0.30
CA LEU A 68 -2.79 -4.68 0.94
C LEU A 68 -2.52 -3.23 0.47
N GLY A 69 -1.54 -3.04 -0.42
CA GLY A 69 -1.35 -1.79 -1.15
C GLY A 69 -0.57 -0.70 -0.41
N ILE A 70 0.13 -1.01 0.69
CA ILE A 70 0.85 0.01 1.49
C ILE A 70 1.76 0.89 0.63
N VAL A 71 2.54 0.28 -0.26
CA VAL A 71 3.48 1.00 -1.12
C VAL A 71 2.72 1.83 -2.13
N SER A 72 1.78 1.23 -2.86
CA SER A 72 0.95 1.93 -3.85
C SER A 72 0.19 3.12 -3.28
N ILE A 73 -0.49 2.96 -2.15
CA ILE A 73 -1.26 4.03 -1.51
C ILE A 73 -0.31 5.15 -1.05
N SER A 74 0.82 4.79 -0.44
CA SER A 74 1.82 5.77 -0.01
C SER A 74 2.37 6.58 -1.19
N LEU A 75 2.70 5.93 -2.32
CA LEU A 75 3.17 6.61 -3.54
C LEU A 75 2.09 7.51 -4.15
N LYS A 76 0.80 7.11 -4.14
CA LYS A 76 -0.31 7.99 -4.54
C LYS A 76 -0.39 9.23 -3.67
N LYS A 77 -0.31 9.09 -2.33
CA LYS A 77 -0.30 10.23 -1.39
C LYS A 77 0.88 11.17 -1.62
N ILE A 78 2.00 10.67 -2.14
CA ILE A 78 3.19 11.44 -2.52
C ILE A 78 3.01 12.21 -3.85
N GLY A 79 2.00 11.85 -4.64
CA GLY A 79 1.64 12.50 -5.91
C GLY A 79 2.01 11.71 -7.17
N TYR A 80 2.37 10.43 -7.05
CA TYR A 80 2.59 9.56 -8.21
C TYR A 80 1.28 9.05 -8.80
N ASN A 81 1.27 8.82 -10.12
CA ASN A 81 0.24 8.00 -10.75
C ASN A 81 0.61 6.53 -10.52
N VAL A 82 -0.19 5.77 -9.77
CA VAL A 82 0.13 4.38 -9.40
C VAL A 82 -1.01 3.46 -9.79
N ASN A 83 -0.65 2.37 -10.45
CA ASN A 83 -1.49 1.21 -10.69
C ASN A 83 -0.94 0.04 -9.87
N ALA A 84 -1.84 -0.76 -9.33
CA ALA A 84 -1.50 -1.93 -8.53
C ALA A 84 -2.14 -3.15 -9.18
N LEU A 85 -1.39 -4.26 -9.21
CA LEU A 85 -1.86 -5.55 -9.69
C LEU A 85 -1.44 -6.62 -8.69
N ASP A 86 -2.30 -7.60 -8.46
CA ASP A 86 -1.97 -8.79 -7.68
C ASP A 86 -2.53 -10.06 -8.33
N ILE A 87 -2.24 -11.21 -7.72
CA ILE A 87 -2.81 -12.49 -8.11
C ILE A 87 -4.34 -12.51 -7.89
N PRO A 88 -5.09 -13.29 -8.69
CA PRO A 88 -6.55 -13.39 -8.62
C PRO A 88 -7.12 -13.57 -7.22
N GLU A 89 -6.47 -14.37 -6.41
CA GLU A 89 -6.89 -14.71 -5.06
C GLU A 89 -7.02 -13.47 -4.16
N PHE A 90 -6.23 -12.42 -4.41
CA PHE A 90 -6.30 -11.17 -3.66
C PHE A 90 -7.25 -10.15 -4.31
N TYR A 91 -7.20 -9.91 -5.63
CA TYR A 91 -8.08 -8.88 -6.24
C TYR A 91 -9.50 -9.37 -6.54
N GLN A 92 -9.76 -10.69 -6.56
CA GLN A 92 -11.11 -11.24 -6.68
C GLN A 92 -11.79 -11.42 -5.31
N SER A 93 -11.07 -11.17 -4.21
CA SER A 93 -11.68 -11.11 -2.88
C SER A 93 -12.68 -9.94 -2.84
N PRO A 94 -13.97 -10.20 -2.51
CA PRO A 94 -14.97 -9.14 -2.41
C PRO A 94 -14.58 -8.04 -1.42
N SER A 95 -13.89 -8.41 -0.33
CA SER A 95 -13.40 -7.51 0.71
C SER A 95 -12.29 -6.57 0.22
N LEU A 96 -11.49 -7.01 -0.77
CA LEU A 96 -10.37 -6.23 -1.30
C LEU A 96 -10.81 -5.26 -2.40
N ARG A 97 -11.78 -5.65 -3.24
CA ARG A 97 -12.30 -4.79 -4.33
C ARG A 97 -12.90 -3.49 -3.82
N SER A 98 -13.55 -3.50 -2.65
CA SER A 98 -14.17 -2.31 -2.05
C SER A 98 -13.19 -1.21 -1.61
N LEU A 99 -11.87 -1.42 -1.71
CA LEU A 99 -10.85 -0.41 -1.39
C LEU A 99 -10.35 0.36 -2.62
N TYR A 100 -10.58 -0.19 -3.82
CA TYR A 100 -10.10 0.38 -5.08
C TYR A 100 -11.21 1.09 -5.87
N GLU A 101 -12.48 0.85 -5.52
CA GLU A 101 -13.68 1.54 -6.03
C GLU A 101 -14.02 2.76 -5.16
#